data_AF-A0A3D2A132-F1
#
_entry.id   AF-A0A3D2A132-F1
#
_cell.length_a   1.000
_cell.length_b   1.000
_cell.length_c   1.000
_cell.angle_alpha   90.00
_cell.angle_beta   90.00
_cell.angle_gamma   90.00
#
_symmetry.space_group_name_H-M   'P 1'
#
loop_
_entity.id
_entity.type
_entity.pdbx_description
1 polymer ?
#
loop_
_entity_poly.entity_id
_entity_poly.type
_entity_poly.pdbx_seq_one_letter_code
_entity_poly.pdbx_strand_id
1 'polypeptide(L)'
;MAVVEIMARLAGAFNADGADDLEATFQFMIDGDDDFYIAIEDQACAASMGEHDDPDITMMMDVDTLKEIVTGELDGMQAFMGGRLRAEGDVMLGTRLSQLFDLS
;
A
#
# COMPACT_ATOMS: atom_id res chain seq x y z
N MET A 1 14.14 4.08 7.08
CA MET A 1 13.71 4.05 5.67
C MET A 1 12.98 5.33 5.36
N ALA A 2 13.32 5.97 4.25
CA ALA A 2 12.53 7.07 3.69
C ALA A 2 11.30 6.52 2.94
N VAL A 3 10.24 7.31 2.75
CA VAL A 3 9.03 6.89 2.01
C VAL A 3 9.38 6.34 0.62
N VAL A 4 10.28 7.01 -0.11
CA VAL A 4 10.73 6.56 -1.44
C VAL A 4 11.34 5.15 -1.43
N GLU A 5 12.02 4.76 -0.35
CA GLU A 5 12.60 3.43 -0.20
C GLU A 5 11.51 2.38 0.07
N ILE A 6 10.51 2.75 0.87
CA ILE A 6 9.35 1.89 1.18
C ILE A 6 8.51 1.67 -0.08
N MET A 7 8.22 2.74 -0.82
CA MET A 7 7.52 2.70 -2.09
C MET A 7 8.23 1.79 -3.09
N ALA A 8 9.55 1.94 -3.25
CA ALA A 8 10.34 1.10 -4.12
C ALA A 8 10.34 -0.38 -3.68
N ARG A 9 10.40 -0.64 -2.36
CA ARG A 9 10.29 -1.99 -1.81
C ARG A 9 8.94 -2.63 -2.11
N LEU A 10 7.84 -1.89 -1.92
CA LEU A 10 6.50 -2.37 -2.23
C LEU A 10 6.36 -2.69 -3.72
N ALA A 11 6.73 -1.77 -4.61
CA ALA A 11 6.67 -2.02 -6.06
C ALA A 11 7.52 -3.23 -6.48
N GLY A 12 8.72 -3.38 -5.90
CA GLY A 12 9.62 -4.50 -6.17
C GLY A 12 9.15 -5.84 -5.58
N ALA A 13 8.26 -5.82 -4.59
CA ALA A 13 7.66 -6.99 -3.98
C ALA A 13 6.39 -7.48 -4.71
N PHE A 14 5.97 -6.80 -5.78
CA PHE A 14 4.75 -7.14 -6.48
C PHE A 14 4.78 -8.56 -7.06
N ASN A 15 3.77 -9.34 -6.72
CA ASN A 15 3.54 -10.70 -7.19
C ASN A 15 2.40 -10.70 -8.21
N ALA A 16 2.75 -10.72 -9.50
CA ALA A 16 1.77 -10.75 -10.59
C ALA A 16 0.83 -11.96 -10.52
N ASP A 17 1.30 -13.11 -10.02
CA ASP A 17 0.47 -14.32 -9.88
C ASP A 17 -0.64 -14.14 -8.82
N GLY A 18 -0.47 -13.23 -7.86
CA GLY A 18 -1.48 -12.89 -6.85
C GLY A 18 -2.45 -11.77 -7.29
N ALA A 19 -2.15 -11.12 -8.41
CA ALA A 19 -2.96 -10.03 -8.94
C ALA A 19 -4.16 -10.51 -9.75
N ASP A 20 -4.10 -11.70 -10.37
CA ASP A 20 -5.10 -12.17 -11.34
C ASP A 20 -5.35 -11.09 -12.42
N ASP A 21 -6.62 -10.70 -12.62
CA ASP A 21 -7.06 -9.62 -13.52
C ASP A 21 -7.34 -8.30 -12.75
N LEU A 22 -6.68 -8.09 -11.60
CA LEU A 22 -6.90 -6.88 -10.80
C LEU A 22 -6.37 -5.63 -11.53
N GLU A 23 -7.26 -4.67 -11.68
CA GLU A 23 -6.94 -3.27 -11.95
C GLU A 23 -7.33 -2.46 -10.72
N ALA A 24 -6.36 -1.80 -10.08
CA ALA A 24 -6.61 -1.01 -8.88
C ALA A 24 -5.49 -0.02 -8.58
N THR A 25 -5.86 1.13 -8.02
CA THR A 25 -4.96 2.16 -7.51
C THR A 25 -5.05 2.25 -5.98
N PHE A 26 -3.92 2.01 -5.33
CA PHE A 26 -3.73 2.10 -3.89
C PHE A 26 -3.03 3.42 -3.56
N GLN A 27 -3.75 4.35 -2.94
CA GLN A 27 -3.18 5.58 -2.40
C GLN A 27 -2.66 5.34 -0.98
N PHE A 28 -1.46 5.83 -0.69
CA PHE A 28 -0.87 5.91 0.63
C PHE A 28 -0.71 7.38 1.01
N MET A 29 -1.44 7.81 2.04
CA MET A 29 -1.31 9.14 2.63
C MET A 29 -0.52 9.02 3.94
N ILE A 30 0.64 9.66 4.00
CA ILE A 30 1.60 9.49 5.09
C ILE A 30 1.64 10.76 5.94
N ASP A 31 1.11 10.68 7.16
CA ASP A 31 1.05 11.84 8.05
C ASP A 31 2.46 12.37 8.37
N GLY A 32 2.68 13.63 7.99
CA GLY A 32 3.95 14.33 8.18
C GLY A 32 5.09 13.94 7.23
N ASP A 33 4.80 13.20 6.15
CA ASP A 33 5.79 12.79 5.13
C ASP A 33 5.20 12.91 3.70
N ASP A 34 5.94 12.48 2.69
CA ASP A 34 5.46 12.49 1.30
C ASP A 34 4.44 11.36 1.04
N ASP A 35 3.39 11.70 0.30
CA ASP A 35 2.40 10.72 -0.18
C ASP A 35 2.90 9.96 -1.41
N PHE A 36 2.34 8.79 -1.67
CA PHE A 36 2.59 8.03 -2.89
C PHE A 36 1.42 7.11 -3.21
N TYR A 37 1.37 6.62 -4.45
CA TYR A 37 0.39 5.62 -4.86
C TYR A 37 1.04 4.49 -5.66
N ILE A 38 0.36 3.35 -5.66
CA ILE A 38 0.69 2.19 -6.48
C ILE A 38 -0.52 1.87 -7.36
N ALA A 39 -0.32 1.87 -8.67
CA ALA A 39 -1.30 1.42 -9.65
C ALA A 39 -0.95 0.02 -10.15
N ILE A 40 -1.94 -0.86 -10.18
CA ILE A 40 -1.88 -2.18 -10.79
C ILE A 40 -2.77 -2.16 -12.01
N GLU A 41 -2.20 -2.46 -13.18
CA GLU A 41 -2.89 -2.51 -14.47
C GLU A 41 -2.14 -3.51 -15.38
N ASP A 42 -2.85 -4.31 -16.18
CA ASP A 42 -2.25 -5.27 -17.12
C ASP A 42 -1.21 -6.22 -16.47
N GLN A 43 -1.47 -6.67 -15.24
CA GLN A 43 -0.54 -7.48 -14.43
C GLN A 43 0.83 -6.81 -14.18
N ALA A 44 0.90 -5.49 -14.29
CA ALA A 44 2.05 -4.68 -13.95
C ALA A 44 1.75 -3.81 -12.72
N CYS A 45 2.80 -3.44 -12.00
CA CYS A 45 2.73 -2.55 -10.85
C CYS A 45 3.62 -1.33 -11.12
N ALA A 46 3.05 -0.14 -10.96
CA ALA A 46 3.73 1.13 -11.08
C ALA A 46 3.55 1.94 -9.79
N ALA A 47 4.66 2.42 -9.23
CA ALA A 47 4.62 3.33 -8.08
C ALA A 47 4.97 4.76 -8.51
N SER A 48 4.33 5.73 -7.87
CA SER A 48 4.51 7.15 -8.17
C SER A 48 4.36 7.98 -6.90
N MET A 49 5.19 9.03 -6.78
CA MET A 49 5.09 9.98 -5.67
C MET A 49 3.89 10.92 -5.87
N GLY A 50 3.30 11.36 -4.76
CA GLY A 50 2.16 12.26 -4.71
C GLY A 50 0.81 11.54 -4.55
N GLU A 51 -0.25 12.25 -4.92
CA GLU A 51 -1.63 11.80 -4.81
C GLU A 51 -2.18 11.43 -6.20
N HIS A 52 -3.01 10.38 -6.24
CA HIS A 52 -3.82 10.03 -7.41
C HIS A 52 -5.21 10.69 -7.30
N ASP A 53 -5.75 11.19 -8.41
CA ASP A 53 -7.03 11.91 -8.44
C ASP A 53 -8.25 11.01 -8.14
N ASP A 54 -8.15 9.72 -8.43
CA ASP A 54 -9.24 8.74 -8.28
C ASP A 54 -8.68 7.37 -7.81
N PRO A 55 -8.33 7.22 -6.52
CA PRO A 55 -7.84 5.95 -6.00
C PRO A 55 -9.00 5.02 -5.60
N ASP A 56 -8.84 3.72 -5.84
CA ASP A 56 -9.83 2.71 -5.41
C ASP A 56 -9.81 2.50 -3.90
N ILE A 57 -8.64 2.68 -3.28
CA ILE A 57 -8.46 2.66 -1.83
C ILE A 57 -7.44 3.71 -1.40
N THR A 58 -7.73 4.41 -0.32
CA THR A 58 -6.82 5.35 0.35
C THR A 58 -6.48 4.85 1.73
N MET A 59 -5.18 4.67 2.00
CA MET A 59 -4.63 4.22 3.27
C MET A 59 -3.89 5.35 3.95
N MET A 60 -4.38 5.75 5.13
CA MET A 60 -3.81 6.85 5.91
C MET A 60 -3.14 6.31 7.16
N MET A 61 -1.86 6.64 7.35
CA MET A 61 -1.07 6.22 8.51
C MET A 61 0.15 7.14 8.69
N ASP A 62 0.89 7.00 9.79
CA ASP A 62 2.22 7.62 9.91
C ASP A 62 3.30 6.74 9.27
N VAL A 63 4.47 7.35 9.00
CA VAL A 63 5.60 6.66 8.34
C VAL A 63 6.12 5.47 9.16
N ASP A 64 6.00 5.50 10.50
CA ASP A 64 6.49 4.43 11.36
C ASP A 64 5.56 3.21 11.33
N THR A 65 4.25 3.42 11.31
CA THR A 65 3.24 2.38 11.09
C THR A 65 3.43 1.74 9.72
N LEU A 66 3.64 2.54 8.66
CA LEU A 66 3.93 2.00 7.33
C LEU A 66 5.18 1.11 7.33
N LYS A 67 6.27 1.57 7.97
CA LYS A 67 7.51 0.77 8.09
C LYS A 67 7.26 -0.55 8.78
N GLU A 68 6.60 -0.53 9.94
CA GLU A 68 6.30 -1.74 10.71
C GLU A 68 5.46 -2.74 9.89
N ILE A 69 4.50 -2.25 9.09
CA ILE A 69 3.71 -3.10 8.20
C ILE A 69 4.58 -3.71 7.10
N VAL A 70 5.40 -2.91 6.43
CA VAL A 70 6.24 -3.35 5.31
C VAL A 70 7.40 -4.26 5.74
N THR A 71 7.85 -4.17 6.99
CA THR A 71 8.83 -5.09 7.59
C THR A 71 8.19 -6.32 8.24
N GLY A 72 6.86 -6.37 8.33
CA GLY A 72 6.12 -7.46 8.98
C GLY A 72 6.15 -7.42 10.51
N GLU A 73 6.62 -6.32 11.11
CA GLU A 73 6.60 -6.09 12.56
C GLU A 73 5.17 -5.81 13.07
N LEU A 74 4.30 -5.26 12.23
CA LEU A 74 2.89 -4.99 12.51
C LEU A 74 2.00 -5.57 11.42
N ASP A 75 1.00 -6.35 11.80
CA ASP A 75 -0.02 -6.81 10.85
C ASP A 75 -0.94 -5.65 10.44
N GLY A 76 -1.25 -5.53 9.14
CA GLY A 76 -2.07 -4.44 8.61
C GLY A 76 -3.49 -4.41 9.18
N MET A 77 -4.11 -5.57 9.44
CA MET A 77 -5.42 -5.60 10.10
C MET A 77 -5.33 -5.17 11.56
N GLN A 78 -4.26 -5.52 12.27
CA GLN A 78 -4.02 -5.02 13.62
C GLN A 78 -3.82 -3.50 13.63
N ALA A 79 -3.08 -2.94 12.68
CA ALA A 79 -2.91 -1.50 12.51
C ALA A 79 -4.27 -0.81 12.30
N PHE A 80 -5.13 -1.40 11.46
CA PHE A 80 -6.46 -0.87 11.16
C PHE A 80 -7.39 -0.92 12.37
N MET A 81 -7.53 -2.08 13.03
CA MET A 81 -8.34 -2.23 14.24
C MET A 81 -7.85 -1.35 15.39
N GLY A 82 -6.53 -1.13 15.47
CA GLY A 82 -5.91 -0.24 16.45
C GLY A 82 -6.02 1.25 16.12
N GLY A 83 -6.54 1.61 14.94
CA GLY A 83 -6.72 2.99 14.49
C GLY A 83 -5.43 3.69 14.03
N ARG A 84 -4.32 2.96 13.90
CA ARG A 84 -3.03 3.45 13.35
C ARG A 84 -3.03 3.51 11.83
N LEU A 85 -3.83 2.64 11.21
CA LEU A 85 -4.16 2.66 9.79
C LEU A 85 -5.64 2.99 9.65
N ARG A 86 -5.98 3.94 8.78
CA ARG A 86 -7.35 4.16 8.29
C ARG A 86 -7.40 3.82 6.82
N ALA A 87 -8.53 3.29 6.38
CA ALA A 87 -8.76 2.95 4.98
C ALA A 87 -10.11 3.52 4.54
N GLU A 88 -10.13 4.17 3.39
CA GLU A 88 -11.32 4.68 2.71
C GLU A 88 -11.37 4.13 1.28
N GLY A 89 -12.57 4.01 0.69
CA GLY A 89 -12.78 3.34 -0.60
C GLY A 89 -13.06 1.84 -0.45
N ASP A 90 -12.56 1.02 -1.38
CA ASP A 90 -12.72 -0.43 -1.33
C ASP A 90 -11.72 -1.07 -0.35
N VAL A 91 -12.12 -1.14 0.92
CA VAL A 91 -11.33 -1.73 2.01
C VAL A 91 -10.96 -3.21 1.73
N MET A 92 -11.72 -3.92 0.88
CA MET A 92 -11.37 -5.30 0.52
C MET A 92 -10.04 -5.36 -0.25
N LEU A 93 -9.70 -4.33 -1.04
CA LEU A 93 -8.40 -4.23 -1.70
C LEU A 93 -7.24 -4.20 -0.69
N GLY A 94 -7.42 -3.51 0.44
CA GLY A 94 -6.42 -3.47 1.51
C GLY A 94 -6.11 -4.85 2.08
N THR A 95 -7.10 -5.75 2.14
CA THR A 95 -6.90 -7.14 2.59
C THR A 95 -6.15 -8.01 1.58
N ARG A 96 -6.11 -7.59 0.30
CA ARG A 96 -5.37 -8.28 -0.77
C ARG A 96 -3.89 -7.89 -0.82
N LEU A 97 -3.44 -6.85 -0.11
CA LEU A 97 -2.04 -6.40 -0.15
C LEU A 97 -1.04 -7.53 0.14
N SER A 98 -1.35 -8.41 1.10
CA SER A 98 -0.48 -9.56 1.43
C SER A 98 -0.43 -10.65 0.36
N GLN A 99 -1.38 -10.67 -0.57
CA GLN A 99 -1.39 -11.57 -1.73
C GLN A 99 -0.70 -10.91 -2.95
N LEU A 100 -0.84 -9.59 -3.08
CA LEU A 100 -0.28 -8.77 -4.15
C LEU A 100 1.21 -8.48 -3.96
N PHE A 101 1.69 -8.46 -2.72
CA PHE A 101 3.06 -8.09 -2.38
C PHE A 101 3.71 -9.14 -1.47
N ASP A 102 4.78 -9.76 -1.95
CA ASP A 102 5.60 -10.68 -1.16
C ASP A 102 6.63 -9.87 -0.35
N LEU A 103 6.23 -9.49 0.86
CA LEU A 103 7.02 -8.65 1.77
C LEU A 103 7.95 -9.45 2.69
N SER A 104 8.08 -10.77 2.46
CA SER A 104 8.87 -11.70 3.27
C SER A 104 10.39 -11.55 3.15
#